data_AF-A0A5D2C446-F1
#
_entry.id   AF-A0A5D2C446-F1
#
_cell.length_a   1.000
_cell.length_b   1.000
_cell.length_c   1.000
_cell.angle_alpha   90.00
_cell.angle_beta   90.00
_cell.angle_gamma   90.00
#
_symmetry.space_group_name_H-M   'P 1'
#
loop_
_entity.id
_entity.type
_entity.pdbx_description
1 polymer ?
#
loop_
_entity_poly.entity_id
_entity_poly.type
_entity_poly.pdbx_seq_one_letter_code
_entity_poly.pdbx_strand_id
1 'polypeptide(L)'
;MLDMGFEEDVNFILGKTSLCCSSDGNVQCYMACSGHRLAQEYMDPNPVKVVIGSEDLAANHDVMQIVEVLDDRARYERLTAFKLSLHWLNKMGSI
;
A
#
# COMPACT_ATOMS: atom_id res chain seq x y z
N MET A 1 -6.88 4.81 -1.69
CA MET A 1 -8.16 5.23 -2.34
C MET A 1 -8.36 6.74 -2.30
N LEU A 2 -7.73 7.48 -1.38
CA LEU A 2 -7.79 8.94 -1.32
C LEU A 2 -6.53 9.59 -1.91
N ASP A 3 -6.12 9.10 -3.08
CA ASP A 3 -5.02 9.70 -3.85
C ASP A 3 -5.64 10.62 -4.92
N MET A 4 -4.87 11.58 -5.46
CA MET A 4 -5.38 12.60 -6.39
C MET A 4 -6.10 12.06 -7.63
N GLY A 5 -5.92 10.78 -8.00
CA GLY A 5 -6.59 10.14 -9.12
C GLY A 5 -7.93 9.46 -8.80
N PHE A 6 -8.34 9.40 -7.53
CA PHE A 6 -9.54 8.66 -7.10
C PHE A 6 -10.49 9.49 -6.23
N GLU A 7 -10.09 10.68 -5.81
CA GLU A 7 -10.86 11.52 -4.90
C GLU A 7 -12.23 11.90 -5.47
N GLU A 8 -12.31 12.29 -6.75
CA GLU A 8 -13.59 12.65 -7.39
C GLU A 8 -14.58 11.49 -7.43
N ASP A 9 -14.11 10.29 -7.76
CA ASP A 9 -14.94 9.08 -7.81
C ASP A 9 -15.44 8.69 -6.42
N VAL A 10 -14.56 8.76 -5.41
CA VAL A 10 -14.93 8.51 -4.01
C VAL A 10 -15.97 9.53 -3.53
N ASN A 11 -15.80 10.81 -3.87
CA ASN A 11 -16.74 11.88 -3.53
C ASN A 11 -18.10 11.67 -4.17
N PHE A 12 -18.11 11.26 -5.44
CA PHE A 12 -19.34 10.98 -6.17
C PHE A 12 -20.11 9.81 -5.55
N ILE A 13 -19.43 8.74 -5.14
CA ILE A 13 -20.05 7.56 -4.52
C ILE A 13 -20.55 7.88 -3.12
N LEU A 14 -19.72 8.52 -2.28
CA LEU A 14 -20.08 8.85 -0.91
C LEU A 14 -21.18 9.91 -0.84
N GLY A 15 -21.20 10.88 -1.76
CA GLY A 15 -22.28 11.87 -1.88
C GLY A 15 -23.65 11.28 -2.25
N LYS A 16 -23.70 10.02 -2.69
CA LYS A 16 -24.94 9.28 -2.99
C LYS A 16 -25.31 8.25 -1.91
N THR A 17 -24.50 8.11 -0.87
CA THR A 17 -24.73 7.15 0.21
C THR A 17 -25.40 7.88 1.38
N SER A 18 -26.40 7.28 2.03
CA SER A 18 -27.11 7.91 3.14
C SER A 18 -26.21 8.10 4.37
N LEU A 19 -26.26 9.29 4.99
CA LEU A 19 -25.49 9.67 6.19
C LEU A 19 -25.72 8.77 7.42
N CYS A 20 -26.76 7.93 7.39
CA CYS A 20 -27.08 6.96 8.44
C CYS A 20 -26.24 5.68 8.36
N CYS A 21 -25.52 5.47 7.26
CA CYS A 21 -24.60 4.36 7.11
C CYS A 21 -23.30 4.76 7.79
N SER A 22 -23.11 4.31 9.03
CA SER A 22 -21.78 4.25 9.63
C SER A 22 -20.85 3.63 8.59
N SER A 23 -19.83 4.38 8.18
CA SER A 23 -18.82 3.93 7.23
C SER A 23 -18.08 2.75 7.87
N ASP A 24 -18.62 1.55 7.71
CA ASP A 24 -18.18 0.31 8.36
C ASP A 24 -16.81 -0.12 7.81
N GLY A 25 -15.77 0.53 8.33
CA GLY A 25 -14.37 0.10 8.25
C GLY A 25 -13.67 0.35 6.92
N ASN A 26 -12.95 1.47 6.84
CA ASN A 26 -11.86 1.60 5.86
C ASN A 26 -10.65 0.76 6.32
N VAL A 27 -10.32 -0.30 5.58
CA VAL A 27 -9.11 -1.10 5.81
C VAL A 27 -8.02 -0.65 4.83
N GLN A 28 -6.88 -0.19 5.34
CA GLN A 28 -5.73 0.21 4.53
C GLN A 28 -4.43 -0.35 5.12
N CYS A 29 -3.53 -0.80 4.25
CA CYS A 29 -2.21 -1.29 4.65
C CYS A 29 -1.21 -0.16 4.93
N TYR A 30 -1.51 1.07 4.49
CA TYR A 30 -0.65 2.24 4.63
C TYR A 30 -1.51 3.47 4.94
N MET A 31 -1.10 4.29 5.91
CA MET A 31 -1.78 5.54 6.26
C MET A 31 -0.78 6.69 6.26
N ALA A 32 -0.68 7.41 5.14
CA ALA A 32 0.10 8.64 5.06
C ALA A 32 -0.69 9.84 5.64
N CYS A 33 0.01 10.84 6.19
CA CYS A 33 -0.61 12.03 6.78
C CYS A 33 -1.54 12.79 5.81
N SER A 34 -1.25 12.77 4.50
CA SER A 34 -2.07 13.40 3.46
C SER A 34 -3.44 12.74 3.32
N GLY A 35 -3.50 11.41 3.30
CA GLY A 35 -4.75 10.66 3.20
C GLY A 35 -5.58 10.72 4.49
N HIS A 36 -4.94 10.93 5.65
CA HIS A 36 -5.64 11.04 6.93
C HIS A 36 -6.58 12.24 6.99
N ARG A 37 -6.15 13.41 6.48
CA ARG A 37 -6.97 14.62 6.49
C ARG A 37 -8.23 14.46 5.62
N LEU A 38 -8.08 13.87 4.43
CA LEU A 38 -9.21 13.64 3.52
C LEU A 38 -10.16 12.58 4.08
N ALA A 39 -9.63 11.55 4.74
CA ALA A 39 -10.46 10.50 5.35
C ALA A 39 -11.38 11.04 6.46
N GLN A 40 -10.93 12.04 7.22
CA GLN A 40 -11.73 12.65 8.30
C GLN A 40 -13.01 13.32 7.79
N GLU A 41 -13.05 13.79 6.55
CA GLU A 41 -14.23 14.45 5.97
C GLU A 41 -15.40 13.47 5.75
N TYR A 42 -15.13 12.16 5.72
CA TYR A 42 -16.12 11.11 5.44
C TYR A 42 -16.33 10.12 6.59
N MET A 43 -15.61 10.29 7.70
CA MET A 43 -15.69 9.40 8.86
C MET A 43 -16.65 9.94 9.93
N ASP A 44 -17.06 9.04 10.83
CA ASP A 44 -17.77 9.45 12.06
C ASP A 44 -16.95 10.49 12.84
N PRO A 45 -17.58 11.47 13.52
CA PRO A 45 -16.88 12.48 14.32
C PRO A 45 -15.92 11.92 15.38
N ASN A 46 -16.11 10.66 15.80
CA ASN A 46 -15.24 9.96 16.74
C ASN A 46 -14.77 8.61 16.19
N PRO A 47 -13.87 8.59 15.18
CA PRO A 47 -13.43 7.36 14.55
C PRO A 47 -12.39 6.65 15.42
N VAL A 48 -12.48 5.32 15.49
CA VAL A 48 -11.47 4.49 16.18
C VAL A 48 -10.42 4.05 15.16
N LYS A 49 -9.16 4.49 15.34
CA LYS A 49 -8.01 4.00 14.57
C LYS A 49 -7.43 2.76 15.25
N VAL A 50 -7.41 1.64 14.53
CA VAL A 50 -6.73 0.40 14.97
C VAL A 50 -5.52 0.18 14.07
N VAL A 51 -4.35 -0.02 14.68
CA VAL A 51 -3.08 -0.31 13.99
C VAL A 51 -2.58 -1.67 14.45
N ILE A 52 -2.14 -2.49 13.49
CA ILE A 52 -1.49 -3.78 13.75
C ILE A 52 -0.03 -3.67 13.30
N GLY A 53 0.91 -3.87 14.21
CA GLY A 53 2.34 -3.69 13.95
C GLY A 53 2.83 -2.30 14.37
N SER A 54 3.58 -1.63 13.49
CA SER A 54 4.10 -0.28 13.73
C SER A 54 3.09 0.80 13.35
N GLU A 55 3.11 1.93 14.06
CA GLU A 55 2.35 3.13 13.67
C GLU A 55 2.98 3.86 12.48
N ASP A 56 4.30 3.75 12.33
CA ASP A 56 5.03 4.27 11.19
C ASP A 56 4.87 3.38 9.95
N LEU A 57 5.28 3.90 8.79
CA LEU A 57 5.34 3.15 7.54
C LEU A 57 6.27 1.93 7.70
N ALA A 58 5.67 0.75 7.83
CA ALA A 58 6.37 -0.51 7.99
C ALA A 58 5.96 -1.49 6.88
N ALA A 59 6.94 -2.25 6.41
CA ALA A 59 6.69 -3.39 5.54
C ALA A 59 6.50 -4.66 6.37
N ASN A 60 5.94 -5.70 5.75
CA ASN A 60 5.82 -7.01 6.38
C ASN A 60 7.23 -7.56 6.74
N HIS A 61 7.39 -7.98 7.99
CA HIS A 61 8.64 -8.54 8.53
C HIS A 61 9.05 -9.86 7.89
N ASP A 62 8.11 -10.62 7.31
CA ASP A 62 8.40 -11.89 6.63
C ASP A 62 8.99 -11.68 5.23
N VAL A 63 9.03 -10.44 4.73
CA VAL A 63 9.57 -10.11 3.41
C VAL A 63 11.01 -9.62 3.54
N MET A 64 11.95 -10.38 2.98
CA MET A 64 13.34 -9.95 2.84
C MET A 64 13.45 -8.83 1.79
N GLN A 65 13.94 -7.67 2.20
CA GLN A 65 14.13 -6.52 1.32
C GLN A 65 15.61 -6.34 0.97
N ILE A 66 15.92 -6.29 -0.32
CA ILE A 66 17.28 -6.10 -0.85
C ILE A 66 17.26 -4.84 -1.72
N VAL A 67 18.17 -3.90 -1.45
CA VAL A 67 18.34 -2.67 -2.24
C VAL A 67 19.69 -2.71 -2.93
N GLU A 68 19.68 -2.57 -4.26
CA GLU A 68 20.88 -2.51 -5.08
C GLU A 68 20.99 -1.14 -5.74
N VAL A 69 22.14 -0.48 -5.55
CA VAL A 69 22.44 0.79 -6.21
C VAL A 69 23.16 0.47 -7.51
N LEU A 70 22.52 0.80 -8.64
CA LEU A 70 22.99 0.45 -9.98
C LEU A 70 23.13 1.72 -10.83
N ASP A 71 24.02 1.66 -11.81
CA ASP A 71 24.01 2.61 -12.93
C ASP A 71 22.72 2.42 -13.76
N ASP A 72 22.19 3.50 -14.33
CA ASP A 72 20.94 3.51 -15.09
C ASP A 72 20.94 2.50 -16.24
N ARG A 73 22.09 2.31 -16.88
CA ARG A 73 22.23 1.36 -17.99
C ARG A 73 22.33 -0.11 -17.54
N ALA A 74 22.72 -0.35 -16.30
CA ALA A 74 22.94 -1.69 -15.76
C ALA A 74 21.64 -2.41 -15.32
N ARG A 75 20.52 -1.68 -15.20
CA ARG A 75 19.25 -2.24 -14.68
C ARG A 75 18.75 -3.45 -15.48
N TYR A 76 18.85 -3.41 -16.81
CA TYR A 76 18.34 -4.48 -17.67
C TYR A 76 19.18 -5.76 -17.58
N GLU A 77 20.51 -5.63 -17.59
CA GLU A 77 21.43 -6.75 -17.44
C GLU A 77 21.27 -7.39 -16.06
N ARG A 78 21.17 -6.56 -15.00
CA ARG A 78 20.97 -7.04 -13.64
C ARG A 78 19.66 -7.80 -13.48
N LEU A 79 18.56 -7.31 -14.07
CA LEU A 79 17.26 -7.98 -14.06
C LEU A 79 17.32 -9.33 -14.77
N THR A 80 18.02 -9.41 -15.89
CA THR A 80 18.17 -10.65 -16.66
C THR A 80 18.96 -11.70 -15.86
N ALA A 81 20.06 -11.28 -15.24
CA ALA A 81 20.84 -12.14 -14.34
C ALA A 81 20.01 -12.63 -13.14
N PHE A 82 19.20 -11.75 -12.54
CA PHE A 82 18.34 -12.10 -11.40
C PHE A 82 17.27 -13.13 -11.76
N LYS A 83 16.61 -12.97 -12.92
CA LYS A 83 15.62 -13.94 -13.42
C LYS A 83 16.24 -15.31 -13.62
N LEU A 84 17.45 -15.35 -14.18
CA LEU A 84 18.19 -16.59 -14.36
C LEU A 84 18.50 -17.24 -13.02
N SER A 85 19.01 -16.49 -12.04
CA SER A 85 19.30 -17.03 -10.70
C SER A 85 18.04 -17.56 -9.99
N LEU A 86 16.92 -16.86 -10.08
CA LEU A 86 15.65 -17.31 -9.49
C LEU A 86 15.13 -18.59 -10.16
N HIS A 87 15.20 -18.68 -11.48
CA HIS A 87 14.80 -19.88 -12.21
C HIS A 87 15.60 -21.11 -11.73
N TRP A 88 16.92 -20.95 -11.54
CA TRP A 88 17.77 -22.03 -11.06
C TRP A 88 17.52 -22.38 -9.59
N LEU A 89 17.34 -21.38 -8.71
CA LEU A 89 17.02 -21.61 -7.29
C LEU A 89 15.72 -22.41 -7.11
N ASN A 90 14.69 -22.09 -7.91
CA ASN A 90 13.42 -22.80 -7.90
C ASN A 90 13.59 -24.24 -8.44
N LYS A 91 14.34 -24.43 -9.53
CA LYS A 91 14.63 -25.76 -10.09
C LYS A 91 15.43 -26.67 -9.14
N MET A 92 16.26 -26.08 -8.27
CA MET A 92 17.04 -26.80 -7.26
C MET A 92 16.27 -27.06 -5.96
N GLY A 93 15.02 -26.58 -5.83
CA GLY A 93 14.19 -26.77 -4.63
C GLY A 93 14.67 -26.00 -3.39
N SER A 94 15.48 -24.96 -3.58
CA SER A 94 16.00 -24.13 -2.48
C SER A 94 15.05 -23.00 -2.04
N ILE A 95 13.88 -22.90 -2.67
CA ILE A 95 12.80 -21.96 -2.33
C ILE A 95 11.46 -22.67 -2.60
#